data_AF-A0A917Q045-F1
#
_entry.id   AF-A0A917Q045-F1
#
_cell.length_a   1.000
_cell.length_b   1.000
_cell.length_c   1.000
_cell.angle_alpha   90.00
_cell.angle_beta   90.00
_cell.angle_gamma   90.00
#
_symmetry.space_group_name_H-M   'P 1'
#
loop_
_entity.id
_entity.type
_entity.pdbx_description
1 polymer ?
#
loop_
_entity_poly.entity_id
_entity_poly.type
_entity_poly.pdbx_seq_one_letter_code
_entity_poly.pdbx_strand_id
1 'polypeptide(L)'
;MALLRKVNRWFLGYLAIVLLFSWLYYFLWSVRPDSFIVNSELNLDPLSDIPLLAWQEMDTHTTIGAPSLGGISVQLASIKARINELDLQVRSLDQKVDSGRAELVEVGRRNQTITMTNGERYRQDITAVATRNVAEAEHVLQAFLERGSSGQDYGVAEANLRVKLAGLRVIQAQQMANAYDFFVSNIGQFGDPLLMAQMDKLHDTTQAQAHEREVVATELMQKRTELIDVAQTWRKQRLEAVSWLDFLFFSIGISTTTTYGDVVGNSKWVRGLISIQLLVCVFVMGGFVSSVVSRASGNDTDLSLGPNPSN
;
A
#
# COMPACT_ATOMS: atom_id res chain seq x y z
N MET A 1 -11.32 58.02 -24.41
CA MET A 1 -11.46 56.70 -25.06
C MET A 1 -11.47 56.81 -26.60
N ALA A 2 -10.40 57.34 -27.22
CA ALA A 2 -10.29 57.43 -28.69
C ALA A 2 -9.03 56.73 -29.25
N LEU A 3 -8.12 56.26 -28.38
CA LEU A 3 -6.84 55.65 -28.74
C LEU A 3 -6.93 54.16 -29.12
N LEU A 4 -8.04 53.47 -28.85
CA LEU A 4 -8.21 52.04 -29.15
C LEU A 4 -8.74 51.72 -30.57
N ARG A 5 -9.17 52.71 -31.35
CA ARG A 5 -9.88 52.45 -32.63
C ARG A 5 -8.99 52.11 -33.83
N LYS A 6 -7.66 52.22 -33.72
CA LYS A 6 -6.69 51.90 -34.79
C LYS A 6 -5.75 50.74 -34.43
N VAL A 7 -6.09 49.89 -33.45
CA VAL A 7 -5.25 48.73 -33.15
C VAL A 7 -5.35 47.72 -34.30
N ASN A 8 -4.19 47.37 -34.89
CA ASN A 8 -4.11 46.43 -36.00
C ASN A 8 -4.66 45.06 -35.54
N ARG A 9 -5.65 44.50 -36.26
CA ARG A 9 -6.26 43.20 -35.94
C ARG A 9 -5.22 42.08 -35.82
N TRP A 10 -4.15 42.18 -36.62
CA TRP A 10 -3.02 41.26 -36.59
C TRP A 10 -2.20 41.36 -35.29
N PHE A 11 -2.03 42.55 -34.73
CA PHE A 11 -1.34 42.76 -33.45
C PHE A 11 -2.17 42.21 -32.27
N LEU A 12 -3.48 42.45 -32.27
CA LEU A 12 -4.39 41.86 -31.28
C LEU A 12 -4.43 40.33 -31.38
N GLY A 13 -4.44 39.79 -32.59
CA GLY A 13 -4.37 38.35 -32.84
C GLY A 13 -3.08 37.74 -32.30
N TYR A 14 -1.94 38.37 -32.57
CA TYR A 14 -0.64 37.97 -32.03
C TYR A 14 -0.66 37.92 -30.49
N LEU A 15 -1.12 39.00 -29.83
CA LEU A 15 -1.18 39.07 -28.37
C LEU A 15 -2.09 37.98 -27.79
N ALA A 16 -3.25 37.73 -28.42
CA ALA A 16 -4.17 36.68 -28.00
C ALA A 16 -3.55 35.27 -28.11
N ILE A 17 -2.78 35.00 -29.17
CA ILE A 17 -2.08 33.72 -29.34
C ILE A 17 -1.00 33.53 -28.28
N VAL A 18 -0.18 34.55 -28.02
CA VAL A 18 0.87 34.50 -26.99
C VAL A 18 0.27 34.22 -25.60
N LEU A 19 -0.83 34.90 -25.25
CA LEU A 19 -1.54 34.68 -23.98
C LEU A 19 -2.18 33.28 -23.91
N LEU A 20 -2.80 32.81 -24.99
CA LEU A 20 -3.40 31.49 -25.05
C LEU A 20 -2.36 30.39 -24.82
N PHE A 21 -1.23 30.45 -25.53
CA PHE A 21 -0.17 29.46 -25.39
C PHE A 21 0.53 29.54 -24.03
N SER A 22 0.72 30.75 -23.47
CA SER A 22 1.20 30.93 -22.09
C SER A 22 0.30 30.19 -21.08
N TRP A 23 -1.02 30.34 -21.20
CA TRP A 23 -1.98 29.62 -20.36
C TRP A 23 -1.93 28.10 -20.56
N LEU A 24 -1.83 27.64 -21.81
CA LEU A 24 -1.71 26.21 -22.13
C LEU A 24 -0.44 25.59 -21.53
N TYR A 25 0.69 26.29 -21.61
CA TYR A 25 1.95 25.83 -21.01
C TYR A 25 1.87 25.78 -19.49
N TYR A 26 1.33 26.83 -18.86
CA TYR A 26 1.13 26.86 -17.42
C TYR A 26 0.20 25.74 -16.94
N PHE A 27 -0.90 25.50 -17.66
CA PHE A 27 -1.81 24.40 -17.34
C PHE A 27 -1.11 23.03 -17.43
N LEU A 28 -0.35 22.79 -18.49
CA LEU A 28 0.42 21.56 -18.65
C LEU A 28 1.47 21.38 -17.55
N TRP A 29 2.09 22.47 -17.11
CA TRP A 29 3.00 22.49 -15.98
C TRP A 29 2.31 22.17 -14.66
N SER A 30 1.15 22.78 -14.37
CA SER A 30 0.38 22.51 -13.15
C SER A 30 -0.07 21.05 -13.03
N VAL A 31 -0.44 20.44 -14.15
CA VAL A 31 -0.87 19.03 -14.19
C VAL A 31 0.31 18.07 -14.22
N ARG A 32 1.38 18.38 -14.97
CA ARG A 32 2.58 17.54 -15.15
C ARG A 32 3.85 18.41 -15.15
N PRO A 33 4.46 18.66 -13.98
CA PRO A 33 5.63 19.54 -13.87
C PRO A 33 6.91 18.93 -14.48
N ASP A 34 6.88 17.65 -14.83
CA ASP A 34 7.93 16.93 -15.56
C ASP A 34 7.87 17.18 -17.08
N SER A 35 6.84 17.90 -17.56
CA SER A 35 6.68 18.26 -18.97
C SER A 35 7.69 19.31 -19.47
N PHE A 36 8.30 20.05 -18.55
CA PHE A 36 9.31 21.06 -18.80
C PHE A 36 10.57 20.82 -17.95
N ILE A 37 11.73 21.08 -18.54
CA ILE A 37 13.01 21.20 -17.83
C ILE A 37 13.18 22.67 -17.46
N VAL A 38 13.42 22.93 -16.18
CA VAL A 38 13.66 24.28 -15.65
C VAL A 38 15.11 24.32 -15.21
N ASN A 39 15.88 25.26 -15.74
CA ASN A 39 17.26 25.46 -15.34
C ASN A 39 17.28 26.29 -14.06
N SER A 40 17.62 25.64 -12.94
CA SER A 40 17.65 26.24 -11.60
C SER A 40 18.65 27.38 -11.50
N GLU A 41 19.75 27.37 -12.27
CA GLU A 41 20.78 28.42 -12.20
C GLU A 41 20.36 29.76 -12.84
N LEU A 42 19.36 29.74 -13.73
CA LEU A 42 18.86 30.94 -14.43
C LEU A 42 17.57 31.50 -13.83
N ASN A 43 16.92 30.73 -12.94
CA ASN A 43 15.62 31.06 -12.33
C ASN A 43 15.70 31.30 -10.81
N LEU A 44 16.91 31.42 -10.26
CA LEU A 44 17.15 31.80 -8.87
C LEU A 44 17.49 33.29 -8.83
N ASP A 45 16.94 34.01 -7.85
CA ASP A 45 17.35 35.37 -7.49
C ASP A 45 18.13 35.31 -6.17
N PRO A 46 19.39 34.83 -6.17
CA PRO A 46 20.10 34.39 -4.97
C PRO A 46 20.38 35.51 -3.96
N LEU A 47 20.21 36.79 -4.34
CA LEU A 47 20.46 37.95 -3.50
C LEU A 47 19.20 38.57 -2.90
N SER A 48 18.01 38.34 -3.50
CA SER A 48 16.75 38.90 -2.99
C SER A 48 16.21 38.15 -1.76
N ASP A 49 16.60 36.89 -1.57
CA ASP A 49 16.11 36.02 -0.48
C ASP A 49 17.00 36.07 0.79
N ILE A 50 18.15 36.74 0.73
CA ILE A 50 19.10 36.86 1.86
C ILE A 50 18.48 37.54 3.10
N PRO A 51 17.65 38.61 2.97
CA PRO A 51 16.99 39.21 4.14
C PRO A 51 15.92 38.30 4.75
N LEU A 52 15.33 37.36 4.00
CA LEU A 52 14.35 36.41 4.53
C LEU A 52 15.03 35.25 5.27
N LEU A 53 16.17 34.81 4.76
CA LEU A 53 17.01 33.75 5.33
C LEU A 53 17.73 34.14 6.64
N ALA A 54 17.97 35.43 6.85
CA ALA A 54 18.65 35.92 8.05
C ALA A 54 17.75 36.01 9.32
N TRP A 55 16.42 35.93 9.16
CA TRP A 55 15.46 36.17 10.24
C TRP A 55 14.43 35.05 10.45
N GLN A 56 14.43 34.00 9.62
CA GLN A 56 13.57 32.84 9.83
C GLN A 56 14.28 31.85 10.77
N GLU A 57 13.70 31.63 11.96
CA GLU A 57 14.13 30.56 12.86
C GLU A 57 14.23 29.25 12.07
N MET A 58 15.38 28.58 12.17
CA MET A 58 15.70 27.35 11.45
C MET A 58 14.75 26.22 11.86
N ASP A 59 13.56 26.18 11.27
CA ASP A 59 12.96 24.92 10.87
C ASP A 59 13.86 24.34 9.76
N THR A 60 14.25 23.08 9.89
CA THR A 60 15.18 22.33 9.04
C THR A 60 14.62 22.05 7.63
N HIS A 61 14.10 23.07 6.96
CA HIS A 61 13.77 23.06 5.55
C HIS A 61 14.73 24.03 4.87
N THR A 62 15.95 23.54 4.70
CA THR A 62 16.94 24.08 3.79
C THR A 62 16.25 24.52 2.50
N THR A 63 16.22 25.83 2.27
CA THR A 63 15.99 26.50 0.98
C THR A 63 17.14 26.16 0.04
N ILE A 64 17.25 24.88 -0.31
CA ILE A 64 18.05 24.43 -1.44
C ILE A 64 17.14 24.64 -2.65
N GLY A 65 17.62 25.42 -3.62
CA GLY A 65 16.92 25.66 -4.88
C GLY A 65 16.35 24.38 -5.47
N ALA A 66 15.27 24.51 -6.25
CA ALA A 66 14.49 23.41 -6.80
C ALA A 66 15.35 22.16 -7.07
N PRO A 67 15.18 21.07 -6.31
CA PRO A 67 16.12 19.96 -6.34
C PRO A 67 16.23 19.40 -7.76
N SER A 68 17.47 19.23 -8.22
CA SER A 68 17.75 18.72 -9.55
C SER A 68 17.11 17.33 -9.72
N LEU A 69 16.58 17.04 -10.92
CA LEU A 69 15.96 15.74 -11.23
C LEU A 69 16.88 14.55 -10.89
N GLY A 70 18.20 14.76 -10.94
CA GLY A 70 19.20 13.76 -10.61
C GLY A 70 19.26 13.43 -9.11
N GLY A 71 19.22 14.43 -8.23
CA GLY A 71 19.31 14.19 -6.78
C GLY A 71 18.12 13.42 -6.23
N ILE A 72 16.91 13.80 -6.68
CA ILE A 72 15.67 13.12 -6.25
C ILE A 72 15.55 11.74 -6.87
N SER A 73 15.97 11.54 -8.12
CA SER A 73 15.89 10.21 -8.72
C SER A 73 16.75 9.18 -7.97
N VAL A 74 17.91 9.59 -7.45
CA VAL A 74 18.76 8.76 -6.59
C VAL A 74 18.09 8.47 -5.24
N GLN A 75 17.50 9.48 -4.60
CA GLN A 75 16.79 9.32 -3.32
C GLN A 75 15.52 8.44 -3.47
N LEU A 76 14.74 8.63 -4.54
CA LEU A 76 13.59 7.78 -4.83
C LEU A 76 14.01 6.34 -5.12
N ALA A 77 15.11 6.16 -5.85
CA ALA A 77 15.64 4.83 -6.17
C ALA A 77 16.12 4.09 -4.91
N SER A 78 16.78 4.78 -3.98
CA SER A 78 17.24 4.18 -2.72
C SER A 78 16.07 3.79 -1.81
N ILE A 79 15.07 4.66 -1.65
CA ILE A 79 13.84 4.34 -0.89
C ILE A 79 13.11 3.16 -1.52
N LYS A 80 12.96 3.15 -2.86
CA LYS A 80 12.33 2.05 -3.59
C LYS A 80 13.08 0.72 -3.43
N ALA A 81 14.41 0.75 -3.46
CA ALA A 81 15.23 -0.44 -3.22
C ALA A 81 15.00 -1.01 -1.82
N ARG A 82 14.97 -0.14 -0.79
CA ARG A 82 14.68 -0.54 0.58
C ARG A 82 13.26 -1.10 0.75
N ILE A 83 12.26 -0.51 0.09
CA ILE A 83 10.89 -1.03 0.07
C ILE A 83 10.86 -2.45 -0.51
N ASN A 84 11.56 -2.71 -1.61
CA ASN A 84 11.60 -4.04 -2.21
C ASN A 84 12.27 -5.08 -1.30
N GLU A 85 13.36 -4.71 -0.63
CA GLU A 85 14.05 -5.55 0.36
C GLU A 85 13.10 -5.93 1.51
N LEU A 86 12.44 -4.93 2.12
CA LEU A 86 11.50 -5.14 3.22
C LEU A 86 10.28 -5.96 2.78
N ASP A 87 9.75 -5.76 1.57
CA ASP A 87 8.63 -6.55 1.04
C ASP A 87 9.00 -8.03 0.89
N LEU A 88 10.22 -8.34 0.40
CA LEU A 88 10.72 -9.71 0.33
C LEU A 88 10.89 -10.32 1.73
N GLN A 89 11.39 -9.54 2.69
CA GLN A 89 11.56 -9.99 4.07
C GLN A 89 10.21 -10.33 4.71
N VAL A 90 9.19 -9.47 4.57
CA VAL A 90 7.82 -9.72 5.07
C VAL A 90 7.26 -11.00 4.47
N ARG A 91 7.35 -11.20 3.15
CA ARG A 91 6.85 -12.43 2.50
C ARG A 91 7.55 -13.68 3.03
N SER A 92 8.86 -13.61 3.25
CA SER A 92 9.63 -14.72 3.80
C SER A 92 9.21 -15.07 5.23
N LEU A 93 8.88 -14.05 6.03
CA LEU A 93 8.41 -14.22 7.41
C LEU A 93 6.97 -14.73 7.45
N ASP A 94 6.08 -14.25 6.56
CA ASP A 94 4.71 -14.77 6.42
C ASP A 94 4.74 -16.27 6.13
N GLN A 95 5.58 -16.71 5.18
CA GLN A 95 5.75 -18.13 4.88
C GLN A 95 6.24 -18.94 6.09
N LYS A 96 7.20 -18.41 6.85
CA LYS A 96 7.72 -19.07 8.06
C LYS A 96 6.63 -19.19 9.13
N VAL A 97 5.89 -18.12 9.41
CA VAL A 97 4.79 -18.11 10.39
C VAL A 97 3.70 -19.10 9.98
N ASP A 98 3.29 -19.12 8.73
CA ASP A 98 2.26 -20.04 8.24
C ASP A 98 2.73 -21.50 8.32
N SER A 99 4.00 -21.76 7.97
CA SER A 99 4.59 -23.10 8.11
C SER A 99 4.66 -23.54 9.57
N GLY A 100 5.06 -22.65 10.49
CA GLY A 100 5.13 -22.92 11.92
C GLY A 100 3.75 -23.18 12.53
N ARG A 101 2.73 -22.43 12.12
CA ARG A 101 1.33 -22.66 12.51
C ARG A 101 0.82 -24.01 12.01
N ALA A 102 1.10 -24.36 10.76
CA ALA A 102 0.70 -25.66 10.21
C ALA A 102 1.38 -26.82 10.93
N GLU A 103 2.67 -26.70 11.23
CA GLU A 103 3.40 -27.70 12.02
C GLU A 103 2.85 -27.80 13.45
N LEU A 104 2.49 -26.67 14.09
CA LEU A 104 1.93 -26.65 15.43
C LEU A 104 0.59 -27.39 15.51
N VAL A 105 -0.26 -27.23 14.49
CA VAL A 105 -1.52 -27.98 14.37
C VAL A 105 -1.25 -29.48 14.23
N GLU A 106 -0.29 -29.89 13.41
CA GLU A 106 0.01 -31.30 13.21
C GLU A 106 0.63 -31.95 14.46
N VAL A 107 1.59 -31.28 15.12
CA VAL A 107 2.17 -31.77 16.38
C VAL A 107 1.08 -31.83 17.48
N GLY A 108 0.23 -30.80 17.56
CA GLY A 108 -0.90 -30.77 18.49
C GLY A 108 -1.87 -31.94 18.27
N ARG A 109 -2.19 -32.26 17.01
CA ARG A 109 -3.05 -33.40 16.65
C ARG A 109 -2.43 -34.74 17.04
N ARG A 110 -1.11 -34.91 16.84
CA ARG A 110 -0.39 -36.12 17.28
C ARG A 110 -0.41 -36.24 18.80
N ASN A 111 -0.11 -35.17 19.52
CA ASN A 111 -0.13 -35.17 20.97
C ASN A 111 -1.54 -35.46 21.53
N GLN A 112 -2.58 -34.89 20.92
CA GLN A 112 -3.98 -35.19 21.27
C GLN A 112 -4.32 -36.67 21.08
N THR A 113 -3.86 -37.28 19.99
CA THR A 113 -4.09 -38.72 19.73
C THR A 113 -3.44 -39.59 20.80
N ILE A 114 -2.20 -39.27 21.20
CA ILE A 114 -1.49 -39.96 22.29
C ILE A 114 -2.21 -39.75 23.62
N THR A 115 -2.59 -38.51 23.92
CA THR A 115 -3.32 -38.13 25.14
C THR A 115 -4.60 -38.96 25.30
N MET A 116 -5.41 -39.05 24.25
CA MET A 116 -6.65 -39.84 24.26
C MET A 116 -6.37 -41.34 24.40
N THR A 117 -5.34 -41.86 23.73
CA THR A 117 -4.96 -43.27 23.82
C THR A 117 -4.48 -43.64 25.23
N ASN A 118 -3.67 -42.79 25.85
CA ASN A 118 -3.17 -42.98 27.20
C ASN A 118 -4.29 -42.84 28.24
N GLY A 119 -5.20 -41.87 28.07
CA GLY A 119 -6.38 -41.71 28.92
C GLY A 119 -7.30 -42.92 28.88
N GLU A 120 -7.54 -43.45 27.68
CA GLU A 120 -8.36 -44.65 27.49
C GLU A 120 -7.70 -45.89 28.11
N ARG A 121 -6.38 -46.05 27.96
CA ARG A 121 -5.63 -47.12 28.62
C ARG A 121 -5.74 -47.03 30.15
N TYR A 122 -5.54 -45.85 30.72
CA TYR A 122 -5.68 -45.62 32.16
C TYR A 122 -7.10 -45.96 32.65
N ARG A 123 -8.13 -45.55 31.92
CA ARG A 123 -9.52 -45.88 32.23
C ARG A 123 -9.75 -47.39 32.24
N GLN A 124 -9.23 -48.11 31.25
CA GLN A 124 -9.33 -49.57 31.17
C GLN A 124 -8.61 -50.24 32.35
N ASP A 125 -7.41 -49.79 32.69
CA ASP A 125 -6.62 -50.35 33.79
C ASP A 125 -7.32 -50.19 35.15
N ILE A 126 -7.84 -48.99 35.45
CA ILE A 126 -8.53 -48.69 36.71
C ILE A 126 -9.88 -49.43 36.83
N THR A 127 -10.58 -49.63 35.71
CA THR A 127 -11.91 -50.27 35.71
C THR A 127 -11.88 -51.77 35.41
N ALA A 128 -10.70 -52.36 35.19
CA ALA A 128 -10.54 -53.76 34.78
C ALA A 128 -11.17 -54.74 35.78
N VAL A 129 -10.95 -54.52 37.08
CA VAL A 129 -11.49 -55.39 38.14
C VAL A 129 -13.01 -55.30 38.22
N ALA A 130 -13.57 -54.09 38.25
CA ALA A 130 -15.02 -53.91 38.29
C ALA A 130 -15.69 -54.47 37.02
N THR A 131 -15.06 -54.29 35.86
CA THR A 131 -15.56 -54.83 34.58
C THR A 131 -15.56 -56.36 34.59
N ARG A 132 -14.50 -57.00 35.11
CA ARG A 132 -14.46 -58.45 35.27
C ARG A 132 -15.55 -58.95 36.23
N ASN A 133 -15.73 -58.29 37.36
CA ASN A 133 -16.73 -58.69 38.37
C ASN A 133 -18.16 -58.57 37.82
N VAL A 134 -18.46 -57.51 37.05
CA VAL A 134 -19.76 -57.34 36.38
C VAL A 134 -19.97 -58.47 35.36
N ALA A 135 -18.99 -58.75 34.51
CA ALA A 135 -19.09 -59.81 33.50
C ALA A 135 -19.28 -61.20 34.13
N GLU A 136 -18.57 -61.50 35.23
CA GLU A 136 -18.75 -62.75 35.97
C GLU A 136 -20.16 -62.85 36.60
N ALA A 137 -20.65 -61.77 37.21
CA ALA A 137 -21.99 -61.73 37.80
C ALA A 137 -23.09 -61.85 36.75
N GLU A 138 -22.91 -61.29 35.55
CA GLU A 138 -23.82 -61.45 34.41
C GLU A 138 -23.84 -62.91 33.95
N HIS A 139 -22.69 -63.54 33.80
CA HIS A 139 -22.60 -64.96 33.44
C HIS A 139 -23.26 -65.87 34.48
N VAL A 140 -23.08 -65.59 35.77
CA VAL A 140 -23.73 -66.33 36.86
C VAL A 140 -25.25 -66.17 36.81
N LEU A 141 -25.76 -64.94 36.62
CA LEU A 141 -27.19 -64.69 36.50
C LEU A 141 -27.78 -65.39 35.27
N GLN A 142 -27.10 -65.34 34.14
CA GLN A 142 -27.56 -65.97 32.91
C GLN A 142 -27.60 -67.49 33.03
N ALA A 143 -26.55 -68.13 33.56
CA ALA A 143 -26.53 -69.55 33.84
C ALA A 143 -27.65 -69.98 34.83
N PHE A 144 -27.99 -69.12 35.80
CA PHE A 144 -29.09 -69.36 36.73
C PHE A 144 -30.47 -69.32 36.03
N LEU A 145 -30.67 -68.37 35.10
CA LEU A 145 -31.90 -68.24 34.32
C LEU A 145 -32.08 -69.41 33.35
N GLU A 146 -31.02 -69.83 32.67
CA GLU A 146 -31.04 -70.95 31.71
C GLU A 146 -31.35 -72.30 32.38
N ARG A 147 -30.99 -72.45 33.67
CA ARG A 147 -31.20 -73.70 34.41
C ARG A 147 -32.67 -74.02 34.69
N GLY A 148 -33.52 -72.98 34.80
CA GLY A 148 -34.97 -73.07 35.04
C GLY A 148 -35.39 -73.85 36.30
N SER A 149 -36.12 -73.23 37.23
CA SER A 149 -36.67 -73.95 38.39
C SER A 149 -38.06 -73.42 38.78
N SER A 150 -38.92 -74.34 39.23
CA SER A 150 -40.31 -74.12 39.63
C SER A 150 -40.52 -74.03 41.15
N GLY A 151 -39.44 -73.94 41.93
CA GLY A 151 -39.48 -73.83 43.39
C GLY A 151 -39.80 -72.42 43.90
N GLN A 152 -40.48 -72.33 45.05
CA GLN A 152 -40.90 -71.07 45.69
C GLN A 152 -39.73 -70.12 46.00
N ASP A 153 -38.51 -70.65 46.21
CA ASP A 153 -37.29 -69.88 46.49
C ASP A 153 -36.56 -69.35 45.23
N TYR A 154 -36.98 -69.76 44.03
CA TYR A 154 -36.32 -69.39 42.78
C TYR A 154 -36.35 -67.87 42.55
N GLY A 155 -37.51 -67.25 42.76
CA GLY A 155 -37.68 -65.79 42.59
C GLY A 155 -36.85 -64.97 43.59
N VAL A 156 -36.66 -65.47 44.81
CA VAL A 156 -35.83 -64.80 45.83
C VAL A 156 -34.35 -64.88 45.46
N ALA A 157 -33.88 -66.05 45.00
CA ALA A 157 -32.51 -66.23 44.54
C ALA A 157 -32.19 -65.36 43.31
N GLU A 158 -33.10 -65.30 42.34
CA GLU A 158 -32.98 -64.43 41.16
C GLU A 158 -32.88 -62.95 41.57
N ALA A 159 -33.79 -62.49 42.44
CA ALA A 159 -33.79 -61.12 42.93
C ALA A 159 -32.45 -60.76 43.62
N ASN A 160 -31.92 -61.65 44.45
CA ASN A 160 -30.63 -61.45 45.12
C ASN A 160 -29.46 -61.33 44.12
N LEU A 161 -29.44 -62.16 43.07
CA LEU A 161 -28.42 -62.06 42.01
C LEU A 161 -28.52 -60.74 41.24
N ARG A 162 -29.75 -60.29 40.93
CA ARG A 162 -29.98 -59.00 40.27
C ARG A 162 -29.55 -57.81 41.14
N VAL A 163 -29.84 -57.85 42.44
CA VAL A 163 -29.38 -56.81 43.38
C VAL A 163 -27.86 -56.79 43.46
N LYS A 164 -27.21 -57.96 43.50
CA LYS A 164 -25.74 -58.07 43.49
C LYS A 164 -25.14 -57.49 42.20
N LEU A 165 -25.69 -57.84 41.04
CA LEU A 165 -25.27 -57.30 39.74
C LEU A 165 -25.45 -55.78 39.68
N ALA A 166 -26.59 -55.26 40.15
CA ALA A 166 -26.83 -53.82 40.21
C ALA A 166 -25.80 -53.10 41.09
N GLY A 167 -25.45 -53.66 42.26
CA GLY A 167 -24.40 -53.13 43.12
C GLY A 167 -23.03 -53.09 42.44
N LEU A 168 -22.66 -54.15 41.71
CA LEU A 168 -21.41 -54.20 40.95
C LEU A 168 -21.38 -53.16 39.81
N ARG A 169 -22.52 -52.95 39.12
CA ARG A 169 -22.63 -51.91 38.08
C ARG A 169 -22.50 -50.50 38.65
N VAL A 170 -23.04 -50.23 39.85
CA VAL A 170 -22.85 -48.95 40.53
C VAL A 170 -21.37 -48.72 40.85
N ILE A 171 -20.67 -49.73 41.37
CA ILE A 171 -19.22 -49.64 41.64
C ILE A 171 -18.44 -49.37 40.34
N GLN A 172 -18.75 -50.07 39.25
CA GLN A 172 -18.12 -49.84 37.95
C GLN A 172 -18.35 -48.41 37.45
N ALA A 173 -19.60 -47.93 37.53
CA ALA A 173 -19.95 -46.57 37.11
C ALA A 173 -19.22 -45.50 37.93
N GLN A 174 -19.10 -45.69 39.25
CA GLN A 174 -18.35 -44.79 40.12
C GLN A 174 -16.86 -44.76 39.76
N GLN A 175 -16.26 -45.94 39.50
CA GLN A 175 -14.86 -46.01 39.08
C GLN A 175 -14.64 -45.35 37.72
N MET A 176 -15.57 -45.54 36.77
CA MET A 176 -15.52 -44.85 35.47
C MET A 176 -15.61 -43.33 35.63
N ALA A 177 -16.55 -42.85 36.45
CA ALA A 177 -16.70 -41.42 36.72
C ALA A 177 -15.41 -40.82 37.34
N ASN A 178 -14.84 -41.49 38.34
CA ASN A 178 -13.60 -41.06 38.97
C ASN A 178 -12.42 -41.08 37.98
N ALA A 179 -12.35 -42.07 37.09
CA ALA A 179 -11.30 -42.14 36.06
C ALA A 179 -11.41 -40.99 35.05
N TYR A 180 -12.63 -40.63 34.62
CA TYR A 180 -12.85 -39.48 33.75
C TYR A 180 -12.52 -38.16 34.43
N ASP A 181 -12.94 -37.98 35.68
CA ASP A 181 -12.65 -36.77 36.45
C ASP A 181 -11.14 -36.58 36.62
N PHE A 182 -10.41 -37.65 36.92
CA PHE A 182 -8.96 -37.64 36.97
C PHE A 182 -8.33 -37.32 35.61
N PHE A 183 -8.81 -37.94 34.53
CA PHE A 183 -8.29 -37.71 33.17
C PHE A 183 -8.46 -36.26 32.74
N VAL A 184 -9.65 -35.67 32.91
CA VAL A 184 -9.92 -34.28 32.52
C VAL A 184 -9.10 -33.31 33.37
N SER A 185 -9.03 -33.54 34.68
CA SER A 185 -8.27 -32.68 35.60
C SER A 185 -6.75 -32.76 35.38
N ASN A 186 -6.26 -33.84 34.79
CA ASN A 186 -4.83 -34.11 34.60
C ASN A 186 -4.47 -34.34 33.13
N ILE A 187 -5.22 -33.76 32.19
CA ILE A 187 -5.08 -34.07 30.76
C ILE A 187 -3.65 -33.89 30.23
N GLY A 188 -2.91 -32.91 30.78
CA GLY A 188 -1.50 -32.67 30.44
C GLY A 188 -0.54 -33.80 30.82
N GLN A 189 -0.88 -34.66 31.80
CA GLN A 189 -0.06 -35.80 32.21
C GLN A 189 -0.17 -36.99 31.24
N PHE A 190 -1.22 -37.03 30.43
CA PHE A 190 -1.45 -38.11 29.47
C PHE A 190 -0.81 -37.84 28.10
N GLY A 191 -0.34 -36.61 27.86
CA GLY A 191 0.38 -36.22 26.66
C GLY A 191 1.81 -36.76 26.60
N ASP A 192 2.44 -36.64 25.43
CA ASP A 192 3.85 -36.95 25.24
C ASP A 192 4.71 -35.73 25.64
N PRO A 193 5.58 -35.84 26.67
CA PRO A 193 6.42 -34.72 27.12
C PRO A 193 7.32 -34.16 26.02
N LEU A 194 7.80 -35.00 25.09
CA LEU A 194 8.64 -34.55 23.98
C LEU A 194 7.84 -33.73 22.97
N LEU A 195 6.60 -34.14 22.67
CA LEU A 195 5.73 -33.39 21.77
C LEU A 195 5.25 -32.08 22.42
N MET A 196 4.95 -32.07 23.72
CA MET A 196 4.60 -30.85 24.43
C MET A 196 5.75 -29.84 24.41
N ALA A 197 6.98 -30.28 24.69
CA ALA A 197 8.16 -29.43 24.58
C ALA A 197 8.41 -28.94 23.13
N GLN A 198 8.11 -29.78 22.13
CA GLN A 198 8.16 -29.38 20.72
C GLN A 198 7.10 -28.32 20.40
N MET A 199 5.87 -28.48 20.89
CA MET A 199 4.79 -27.49 20.73
C MET A 199 5.17 -26.15 21.35
N ASP A 200 5.71 -26.14 22.57
CA ASP A 200 6.12 -24.92 23.26
C ASP A 200 7.22 -24.20 22.46
N LYS A 201 8.26 -24.91 22.06
CA LYS A 201 9.35 -24.34 21.24
C LYS A 201 8.83 -23.79 19.91
N LEU A 202 7.93 -24.51 19.26
CA LEU A 202 7.36 -24.11 17.99
C LEU A 202 6.43 -22.90 18.13
N HIS A 203 5.67 -22.84 19.22
CA HIS A 203 4.85 -21.69 19.59
C HIS A 203 5.71 -20.44 19.78
N ASP A 204 6.74 -20.53 20.62
CA ASP A 204 7.67 -19.42 20.89
C ASP A 204 8.36 -18.93 19.61
N THR A 205 8.83 -19.88 18.77
CA THR A 205 9.50 -19.56 17.50
C THR A 205 8.54 -18.87 16.53
N THR A 206 7.31 -19.39 16.41
CA THR A 206 6.28 -18.83 15.52
C THR A 206 5.85 -17.45 15.99
N GLN A 207 5.72 -17.24 17.31
CA GLN A 207 5.38 -15.95 17.89
C GLN A 207 6.49 -14.92 17.71
N ALA A 208 7.76 -15.31 17.91
CA ALA A 208 8.90 -14.43 17.65
C ALA A 208 8.97 -14.00 16.18
N GLN A 209 8.75 -14.93 15.25
CA GLN A 209 8.69 -14.64 13.81
C GLN A 209 7.51 -13.72 13.45
N ALA A 210 6.35 -13.93 14.06
CA ALA A 210 5.18 -13.07 13.85
C ALA A 210 5.43 -11.64 14.36
N HIS A 211 6.13 -11.49 15.49
CA HIS A 211 6.52 -10.19 16.01
C HIS A 211 7.56 -9.50 15.10
N GLU A 212 8.59 -10.22 14.66
CA GLU A 212 9.57 -9.70 13.69
C GLU A 212 8.87 -9.21 12.41
N ARG A 213 7.91 -9.99 11.92
CA ARG A 213 7.08 -9.63 10.75
C ARG A 213 6.31 -8.33 10.95
N GLU A 214 5.75 -8.10 12.14
CA GLU A 214 5.05 -6.86 12.46
C GLU A 214 5.98 -5.64 12.48
N VAL A 215 7.18 -5.79 13.06
CA VAL A 215 8.20 -4.74 13.07
C VAL A 215 8.63 -4.36 11.65
N VAL A 216 8.97 -5.36 10.82
CA VAL A 216 9.39 -5.14 9.42
C VAL A 216 8.24 -4.56 8.59
N ALA A 217 7.00 -5.02 8.78
CA ALA A 217 5.84 -4.48 8.09
C ALA A 217 5.57 -3.00 8.46
N THR A 218 5.83 -2.63 9.71
CA THR A 218 5.75 -1.24 10.16
C THR A 218 6.81 -0.37 9.50
N GLU A 219 8.07 -0.83 9.44
CA GLU A 219 9.15 -0.14 8.73
C GLU A 219 8.83 0.03 7.23
N LEU A 220 8.28 -1.02 6.60
CA LEU A 220 7.84 -0.97 5.20
C LEU A 220 6.78 0.12 4.99
N MET A 221 5.82 0.24 5.89
CA MET A 221 4.78 1.28 5.83
C MET A 221 5.39 2.67 5.99
N GLN A 222 6.31 2.86 6.94
CA GLN A 222 7.03 4.12 7.13
C GLN A 222 7.80 4.53 5.87
N LYS A 223 8.51 3.59 5.22
CA LYS A 223 9.24 3.86 3.98
C LYS A 223 8.33 4.18 2.80
N ARG A 224 7.14 3.59 2.73
CA ARG A 224 6.12 3.95 1.73
C ARG A 224 5.60 5.37 1.95
N THR A 225 5.37 5.77 3.19
CA THR A 225 4.99 7.14 3.53
C THR A 225 6.11 8.13 3.17
N GLU A 226 7.36 7.82 3.53
CA GLU A 226 8.52 8.64 3.16
C GLU A 226 8.64 8.82 1.64
N LEU A 227 8.40 7.77 0.86
CA LEU A 227 8.38 7.85 -0.61
C LEU A 227 7.32 8.83 -1.13
N ILE A 228 6.11 8.80 -0.55
CA ILE A 228 5.00 9.68 -0.91
C ILE A 228 5.35 11.12 -0.53
N ASP A 229 5.87 11.34 0.67
CA ASP A 229 6.22 12.66 1.18
C ASP A 229 7.32 13.32 0.34
N VAL A 230 8.36 12.56 -0.02
CA VAL A 230 9.41 13.05 -0.93
C VAL A 230 8.83 13.41 -2.29
N ALA A 231 7.94 12.59 -2.85
CA ALA A 231 7.31 12.87 -4.14
C ALA A 231 6.38 14.10 -4.11
N GLN A 232 5.61 14.27 -3.02
CA GLN A 232 4.74 15.42 -2.82
C GLN A 232 5.53 16.71 -2.60
N THR A 233 6.57 16.65 -1.76
CA THR A 233 7.46 17.79 -1.49
C THR A 233 8.15 18.23 -2.77
N TRP A 234 8.68 17.29 -3.56
CA TRP A 234 9.25 17.60 -4.85
C TRP A 234 8.25 18.29 -5.78
N ARG A 235 7.04 17.74 -5.89
CA ARG A 235 5.99 18.31 -6.75
C ARG A 235 5.66 19.75 -6.33
N LYS A 236 5.52 20.00 -5.03
CA LYS A 236 5.22 21.32 -4.48
C LYS A 236 6.34 22.32 -4.78
N GLN A 237 7.59 21.98 -4.42
CA GLN A 237 8.76 22.82 -4.69
C GLN A 237 8.91 23.12 -6.18
N ARG A 238 8.64 22.13 -7.04
CA ARG A 238 8.72 22.32 -8.49
C ARG A 238 7.63 23.26 -8.99
N LEU A 239 6.39 23.12 -8.54
CA LEU A 239 5.30 24.03 -8.94
C LEU A 239 5.53 25.47 -8.47
N GLU A 240 6.16 25.66 -7.31
CA GLU A 240 6.49 26.98 -6.75
C GLU A 240 7.65 27.66 -7.51
N ALA A 241 8.53 26.89 -8.15
CA ALA A 241 9.70 27.41 -8.85
C ALA A 241 9.41 28.12 -10.18
N VAL A 242 8.21 27.95 -10.75
CA VAL A 242 7.83 28.57 -12.04
C VAL A 242 6.42 29.13 -11.96
N SER A 243 6.32 30.43 -12.17
CA SER A 243 5.08 31.19 -12.21
C SER A 243 4.44 31.16 -13.60
N TRP A 244 3.20 31.62 -13.69
CA TRP A 244 2.56 31.85 -15.00
C TRP A 244 3.30 32.91 -15.84
N LEU A 245 3.94 33.90 -15.20
CA LEU A 245 4.69 34.95 -15.90
C LEU A 245 5.91 34.40 -16.63
N ASP A 246 6.56 33.37 -16.07
CA ASP A 246 7.67 32.69 -16.73
C ASP A 246 7.20 32.00 -18.02
N PHE A 247 5.98 31.42 -18.02
CA PHE A 247 5.38 30.87 -19.24
C PHE A 247 4.89 31.94 -20.22
N LEU A 248 4.53 33.14 -19.74
CA LEU A 248 4.26 34.28 -20.60
C LEU A 248 5.54 34.74 -21.30
N PHE A 249 6.64 34.89 -20.54
CA PHE A 249 7.94 35.24 -21.06
C PHE A 249 8.46 34.18 -22.05
N PHE A 250 8.34 32.90 -21.69
CA PHE A 250 8.63 31.78 -22.58
C PHE A 250 7.81 31.84 -23.87
N SER A 251 6.49 32.08 -23.79
CA SER A 251 5.60 32.20 -24.95
C SER A 251 6.01 33.36 -25.88
N ILE A 252 6.40 34.51 -25.30
CA ILE A 252 6.95 35.63 -26.06
C ILE A 252 8.25 35.19 -26.75
N GLY A 253 9.19 34.59 -26.00
CA GLY A 253 10.46 34.13 -26.53
C GLY A 253 10.31 33.15 -27.70
N ILE A 254 9.40 32.18 -27.60
CA ILE A 254 9.05 31.30 -28.70
C ILE A 254 8.51 32.10 -29.89
N SER A 255 7.56 33.01 -29.68
CA SER A 255 6.97 33.80 -30.77
C SER A 255 7.94 34.73 -31.50
N THR A 256 8.99 35.20 -30.82
CA THR A 256 10.08 36.03 -31.38
C THR A 256 11.29 35.21 -31.79
N THR A 257 11.25 33.88 -31.67
CA THR A 257 12.36 32.95 -31.92
C THR A 257 13.60 33.16 -31.03
N THR A 258 13.46 33.88 -29.91
CA THR A 258 14.50 34.10 -28.90
C THR A 258 14.36 33.05 -27.79
N THR A 259 15.31 32.12 -27.70
CA THR A 259 15.29 31.04 -26.70
C THR A 259 16.28 31.34 -25.56
N TYR A 260 15.76 31.51 -24.34
CA TYR A 260 16.58 31.86 -23.17
C TYR A 260 17.05 30.65 -22.33
N GLY A 261 16.56 29.43 -22.64
CA GLY A 261 17.06 28.20 -22.04
C GLY A 261 16.72 28.00 -20.56
N ASP A 262 15.97 28.92 -19.96
CA ASP A 262 15.38 28.91 -18.62
C ASP A 262 14.29 27.83 -18.48
N VAL A 263 13.39 27.75 -19.47
CA VAL A 263 12.31 26.78 -19.57
C VAL A 263 12.41 26.06 -20.91
N VAL A 264 12.49 24.72 -20.89
CA VAL A 264 12.63 23.91 -22.09
C VAL A 264 11.60 22.79 -22.12
N GLY A 265 10.94 22.60 -23.27
CA GLY A 265 9.99 21.51 -23.46
C GLY A 265 10.63 20.13 -23.36
N ASN A 266 10.26 19.35 -22.35
CA ASN A 266 10.75 17.99 -22.15
C ASN A 266 9.91 16.95 -22.90
N SER A 267 8.58 17.08 -22.77
CA SER A 267 7.64 16.10 -23.32
C SER A 267 7.41 16.30 -24.83
N LYS A 268 7.11 15.20 -25.54
CA LYS A 268 6.78 15.23 -26.98
C LYS A 268 5.60 16.15 -27.29
N TRP A 269 4.60 16.18 -26.41
CA TRP A 269 3.40 17.02 -26.54
C TRP A 269 3.71 18.50 -26.41
N VAL A 270 4.51 18.87 -25.41
CA VAL A 270 4.95 20.27 -25.24
C VAL A 270 5.78 20.72 -26.44
N ARG A 271 6.71 19.89 -26.93
CA ARG A 271 7.49 20.21 -28.14
C ARG A 271 6.59 20.40 -29.37
N GLY A 272 5.56 19.57 -29.52
CA GLY A 272 4.55 19.74 -30.57
C GLY A 272 3.79 21.07 -30.47
N LEU A 273 3.37 21.45 -29.26
CA LEU A 273 2.71 22.73 -29.02
C LEU A 273 3.62 23.93 -29.32
N ILE A 274 4.90 23.86 -28.92
CA ILE A 274 5.89 24.89 -29.25
C ILE A 274 6.02 25.05 -30.77
N SER A 275 6.11 23.94 -31.51
CA SER A 275 6.16 23.98 -32.98
C SER A 275 4.90 24.58 -33.61
N ILE A 276 3.72 24.26 -33.07
CA ILE A 276 2.45 24.83 -33.54
C ILE A 276 2.40 26.33 -33.28
N GLN A 277 2.78 26.78 -32.08
CA GLN A 277 2.83 28.21 -31.75
C GLN A 277 3.76 28.96 -32.70
N LEU A 278 4.97 28.44 -32.94
CA LEU A 278 5.93 29.03 -33.86
C LEU A 278 5.32 29.21 -35.25
N LEU A 279 4.73 28.14 -35.79
CA LEU A 279 4.12 28.16 -37.13
C LEU A 279 3.00 29.21 -37.20
N VAL A 280 2.11 29.25 -36.21
CA VAL A 280 1.02 30.22 -36.15
C VAL A 280 1.54 31.65 -36.04
N CYS A 281 2.56 31.91 -35.21
CA CYS A 281 3.17 33.23 -35.05
C CYS A 281 3.83 33.73 -36.34
N VAL A 282 4.49 32.85 -37.11
CA VAL A 282 5.07 33.19 -38.42
C VAL A 282 3.99 33.66 -39.39
N PHE A 283 2.85 32.95 -39.48
CA PHE A 283 1.74 33.38 -40.33
C PHE A 283 1.15 34.73 -39.91
N VAL A 284 0.98 34.95 -38.61
CA VAL A 284 0.43 36.21 -38.07
C VAL A 284 1.37 37.38 -38.29
N MET A 285 2.69 37.18 -38.12
CA MET A 285 3.68 38.22 -38.42
C MET A 285 3.75 38.53 -39.91
N GLY A 286 3.70 37.53 -40.79
CA GLY A 286 3.61 37.74 -42.24
C GLY A 286 2.39 38.58 -42.63
N GLY A 287 1.23 38.27 -42.05
CA GLY A 287 0.00 39.05 -42.22
C GLY A 287 0.10 40.48 -41.68
N PHE A 288 0.74 40.66 -40.52
CA PHE A 288 1.00 41.98 -39.93
C PHE A 288 1.87 42.85 -40.85
N VAL A 289 3.02 42.33 -41.30
CA VAL A 289 3.94 43.04 -42.20
C VAL A 289 3.24 43.39 -43.52
N SER A 290 2.53 42.44 -44.13
CA SER A 290 1.75 42.68 -45.35
C SER A 290 0.69 43.78 -45.15
N SER A 291 0.00 43.77 -44.02
CA SER A 291 -1.00 44.80 -43.68
C SER A 291 -0.38 46.18 -43.42
N VAL A 292 0.83 46.26 -42.90
CA VAL A 292 1.53 47.54 -42.66
C VAL A 292 2.06 48.09 -43.98
N VAL A 293 2.70 47.26 -44.79
CA VAL A 293 3.22 47.65 -46.12
C VAL A 293 2.09 48.11 -47.03
N SER A 294 0.99 47.36 -47.14
CA SER A 294 -0.16 47.75 -47.97
C SER A 294 -0.82 49.07 -47.53
N ARG A 295 -0.86 49.35 -46.22
CA ARG A 295 -1.37 50.64 -45.70
C ARG A 295 -0.41 51.79 -45.95
N ALA A 296 0.89 51.56 -45.93
CA ALA A 296 1.89 52.57 -46.27
C ALA A 296 1.83 52.89 -47.78
N SER A 297 1.80 51.88 -48.65
CA SER A 297 1.74 52.05 -50.11
C SER A 297 0.43 52.70 -50.60
N GLY A 298 -0.69 52.48 -49.91
CA GLY A 298 -1.97 53.13 -50.23
C GLY A 298 -2.08 54.60 -49.82
N ASN A 299 -1.22 55.08 -48.92
CA ASN A 299 -1.17 56.51 -48.53
C ASN A 299 -0.29 57.33 -49.49
N ASP A 300 0.67 56.71 -50.17
CA ASP A 300 1.56 57.41 -51.11
C ASP A 300 0.94 57.56 -52.52
N THR A 301 -0.10 56.78 -52.85
CA THR A 301 -0.74 56.81 -54.18
C THR A 301 -1.79 57.91 -54.35
N ASP A 302 -2.23 58.57 -53.27
CA ASP A 302 -3.21 59.67 -53.33
C ASP A 302 -2.58 61.08 -53.41
N LEU A 303 -1.25 61.20 -53.40
CA LEU A 303 -0.55 62.48 -53.54
C LEU A 303 0.02 62.74 -54.95
N SER A 304 -0.23 61.86 -55.93
CA SER A 304 0.27 62.03 -57.30
C SER A 304 -0.78 61.76 -58.38
N LEU A 305 -1.79 62.62 -58.50
CA LEU A 305 -2.49 62.86 -59.77
C LEU A 305 -2.61 64.37 -60.00
N GLY A 306 -2.05 64.80 -61.13
CA GLY A 306 -1.64 66.16 -61.45
C GLY A 306 -2.75 67.14 -61.86
N PRO A 307 -2.33 68.32 -62.39
CA PRO A 307 -3.19 69.48 -62.59
C PRO A 307 -4.18 69.26 -63.73
N ASN A 308 -5.42 69.71 -63.52
CA ASN A 308 -6.46 69.77 -64.53
C ASN A 308 -6.23 71.02 -65.42
N PRO A 309 -6.05 70.91 -66.74
CA PRO A 309 -5.94 72.08 -67.62
C PRO A 309 -7.33 72.55 -68.09
N SER A 310 -7.49 73.88 -68.05
CA SER A 310 -8.41 74.74 -68.83
C SER A 310 -9.91 74.47 -68.84
N ASN A 311 -10.66 75.38 -68.19
CA ASN A 311 -11.47 76.40 -68.88
C ASN A 311 -11.60 77.64 -68.00
#